data_AF-A0A2N5KAX5-F1
#
_entry.id   AF-A0A2N5KAX5-F1
#
_cell.length_a   1.000
_cell.length_b   1.000
_cell.length_c   1.000
_cell.angle_alpha   90.00
_cell.angle_beta   90.00
_cell.angle_gamma   90.00
#
_symmetry.space_group_name_H-M   'P 1'
#
loop_
_entity.id
_entity.type
_entity.pdbx_description
1 polymer ?
#
loop_
_entity_poly.entity_id
_entity_poly.type
_entity_poly.pdbx_seq_one_letter_code
_entity_poly.pdbx_strand_id
1 'polypeptide(L)'
;MDENQLYAMRHSLAHITATAVQHLWPEAKFGVGPVVENGFYYDIDLGDTKISEDHFGKIEKEMRKIIAQKQEFVRSEKAVDEAISWAQERKQPYKEELLNDLKRAGTTVAKDLDTAELGLAADGDAAIDQVSFYQNGDFTDLCRGPHVETTAEVGAFKLLRVAGAYWRGKETNPQMQRLYGVAFATEEELAQYLQMLEEAKARDHRKLGKELDLFTFSDMVGSGLPLFTPRGTVLREKLADLSNQLREAAGFQKVWIPHITKRDLYETSGHWAKFGDEL
;
A
#
# COMPACT_ATOMS: atom_id res chain seq x y z
N MET A 1 -19.05 -16.00 -0.98
CA MET A 1 -17.85 -16.45 -0.23
C MET A 1 -17.88 -15.80 1.14
N ASP A 2 -17.42 -16.48 2.17
CA ASP A 2 -17.18 -15.85 3.47
C ASP A 2 -15.90 -14.98 3.45
N GLU A 3 -15.64 -14.22 4.52
CA GLU A 3 -14.49 -13.31 4.60
C GLU A 3 -13.14 -14.03 4.48
N ASN A 4 -13.03 -15.25 5.04
CA ASN A 4 -11.79 -16.02 5.00
C ASN A 4 -11.50 -16.55 3.59
N GLN A 5 -12.54 -16.99 2.88
CA GLN A 5 -12.47 -17.39 1.48
C GLN A 5 -12.09 -16.21 0.59
N LEU A 6 -12.68 -15.03 0.80
CA LEU A 6 -12.32 -13.83 0.07
C LEU A 6 -10.87 -13.39 0.35
N TYR A 7 -10.42 -13.51 1.60
CA TYR A 7 -9.04 -13.26 1.97
C TYR A 7 -8.08 -14.19 1.22
N ALA A 8 -8.29 -15.51 1.30
CA ALA A 8 -7.46 -16.51 0.62
C ALA A 8 -7.45 -16.29 -0.91
N MET A 9 -8.59 -15.98 -1.49
CA MET A 9 -8.74 -15.66 -2.92
C MET A 9 -7.91 -14.44 -3.32
N ARG A 10 -8.06 -13.31 -2.61
CA ARG A 10 -7.32 -12.07 -2.86
C ARG A 10 -5.82 -12.23 -2.66
N HIS A 11 -5.44 -12.99 -1.65
CA HIS A 11 -4.04 -13.30 -1.36
C HIS A 11 -3.41 -14.15 -2.47
N SER A 12 -4.16 -15.14 -2.96
CA SER A 12 -3.74 -15.97 -4.09
C SER A 12 -3.60 -15.16 -5.38
N LEU A 13 -4.47 -14.17 -5.61
CA LEU A 13 -4.32 -13.23 -6.73
C LEU A 13 -3.10 -12.32 -6.58
N ALA A 14 -2.70 -11.95 -5.37
CA ALA A 14 -1.44 -11.26 -5.13
C ALA A 14 -0.26 -12.13 -5.61
N HIS A 15 -0.23 -13.41 -5.25
CA HIS A 15 0.79 -14.36 -5.71
C HIS A 15 0.77 -14.55 -7.23
N ILE A 16 -0.41 -14.74 -7.84
CA ILE A 16 -0.54 -14.85 -9.30
C ILE A 16 -0.03 -13.57 -9.98
N THR A 17 -0.25 -12.40 -9.38
CA THR A 17 0.30 -11.13 -9.89
C THR A 17 1.82 -11.12 -9.82
N ALA A 18 2.41 -11.59 -8.72
CA ALA A 18 3.86 -11.70 -8.59
C ALA A 18 4.46 -12.69 -9.59
N THR A 19 3.84 -13.87 -9.79
CA THR A 19 4.22 -14.83 -10.83
C THR A 19 4.17 -14.20 -12.23
N ALA A 20 3.07 -13.51 -12.56
CA ALA A 20 2.92 -12.83 -13.85
C ALA A 20 3.98 -11.74 -14.07
N VAL A 21 4.31 -10.98 -13.02
CA VAL A 21 5.37 -9.98 -13.06
C VAL A 21 6.73 -10.66 -13.25
N GLN A 22 7.01 -11.77 -12.56
CA GLN A 22 8.27 -12.49 -12.72
C GLN A 22 8.45 -13.04 -14.14
N HIS A 23 7.39 -13.54 -14.79
CA HIS A 23 7.45 -13.98 -16.19
C HIS A 23 7.81 -12.84 -17.15
N LEU A 24 7.29 -11.64 -16.89
CA LEU A 24 7.52 -10.46 -17.72
C LEU A 24 8.87 -9.79 -17.42
N TRP A 25 9.31 -9.83 -16.16
CA TRP A 25 10.55 -9.28 -15.66
C TRP A 25 11.24 -10.28 -14.72
N PRO A 26 12.09 -11.17 -15.25
CA PRO A 26 12.71 -12.24 -14.47
C PRO A 26 13.60 -11.76 -13.31
N GLU A 27 14.16 -10.57 -13.42
CA GLU A 27 15.01 -9.94 -12.39
C GLU A 27 14.19 -9.20 -11.30
N ALA A 28 12.87 -9.33 -11.31
CA ALA A 28 12.00 -8.68 -10.33
C ALA A 28 12.32 -9.14 -8.89
N LYS A 29 12.43 -8.17 -8.00
CA LYS A 29 12.61 -8.39 -6.56
C LYS A 29 11.30 -8.09 -5.84
N PHE A 30 10.83 -9.04 -5.03
CA PHE A 30 9.52 -8.98 -4.41
C PHE A 30 9.63 -8.61 -2.93
N GLY A 31 8.84 -7.61 -2.53
CA GLY A 31 8.69 -7.21 -1.13
C GLY A 31 7.51 -7.91 -0.47
N VAL A 32 6.48 -7.15 -0.12
CA VAL A 32 5.27 -7.63 0.55
C VAL A 32 4.04 -7.50 -0.35
N GLY A 33 3.12 -8.46 -0.25
CA GLY A 33 1.89 -8.48 -1.04
C GLY A 33 0.61 -8.78 -0.23
N PRO A 34 0.21 -7.92 0.71
CA PRO A 34 -0.93 -8.18 1.58
C PRO A 34 -2.28 -7.95 0.88
N VAL A 35 -3.31 -8.58 1.45
CA VAL A 35 -4.72 -8.30 1.14
C VAL A 35 -5.12 -6.96 1.74
N VAL A 36 -5.92 -6.20 0.99
CA VAL A 36 -6.60 -4.98 1.45
C VAL A 36 -8.11 -5.12 1.30
N GLU A 37 -8.87 -4.19 1.85
CA GLU A 37 -10.35 -4.26 1.96
C GLU A 37 -11.09 -4.77 0.72
N ASN A 38 -10.71 -4.33 -0.48
CA ASN A 38 -11.35 -4.70 -1.75
C ASN A 38 -10.41 -5.40 -2.75
N GLY A 39 -9.25 -5.87 -2.29
CA GLY A 39 -8.23 -6.35 -3.21
C GLY A 39 -6.91 -6.70 -2.56
N PHE A 40 -5.83 -6.35 -3.24
CA PHE A 40 -4.47 -6.62 -2.80
C PHE A 40 -3.51 -5.59 -3.41
N TYR A 41 -2.29 -5.57 -2.92
CA TYR A 41 -1.19 -4.97 -3.66
C TYR A 41 0.04 -5.85 -3.60
N TYR A 42 1.04 -5.57 -4.42
CA TYR A 42 2.38 -6.13 -4.30
C TYR A 42 3.43 -5.04 -4.46
N ASP A 43 4.39 -5.01 -3.52
CA ASP A 43 5.57 -4.16 -3.63
C ASP A 43 6.64 -4.88 -4.45
N ILE A 44 7.01 -4.28 -5.58
CA ILE A 44 7.93 -4.86 -6.56
C ILE A 44 9.04 -3.86 -6.84
N ASP A 45 10.28 -4.32 -6.80
CA ASP A 45 11.44 -3.59 -7.25
C ASP A 45 11.93 -4.18 -8.58
N LEU A 46 11.95 -3.34 -9.62
CA LEU A 46 12.41 -3.68 -10.97
C LEU A 46 13.66 -2.87 -11.37
N GLY A 47 14.38 -2.30 -10.39
CA GLY A 47 15.47 -1.35 -10.63
C GLY A 47 15.00 -0.14 -11.43
N ASP A 48 15.60 0.07 -12.59
CA ASP A 48 15.30 1.23 -13.46
C ASP A 48 13.99 1.10 -14.23
N THR A 49 13.40 -0.11 -14.29
CA THR A 49 12.18 -0.34 -15.07
C THR A 49 10.95 0.13 -14.32
N LYS A 50 10.09 0.93 -14.97
CA LYS A 50 8.85 1.42 -14.38
C LYS A 50 7.62 0.70 -14.94
N ILE A 51 6.80 0.16 -14.06
CA ILE A 51 5.43 -0.29 -14.37
C ILE A 51 4.56 0.95 -14.53
N SER A 52 3.75 0.96 -15.57
CA SER A 52 2.75 1.99 -15.87
C SER A 52 1.42 1.31 -16.22
N GLU A 53 0.34 2.10 -16.33
CA GLU A 53 -0.98 1.57 -16.71
C GLU A 53 -0.97 0.84 -18.06
N ASP A 54 -0.08 1.23 -18.99
CA ASP A 54 0.10 0.56 -20.29
C ASP A 54 0.52 -0.90 -20.17
N HIS A 55 1.14 -1.26 -19.04
CA HIS A 55 1.58 -2.62 -18.76
C HIS A 55 0.46 -3.50 -18.18
N PHE A 56 -0.60 -2.91 -17.62
CA PHE A 56 -1.63 -3.67 -16.91
C PHE A 56 -2.31 -4.70 -17.80
N GLY A 57 -2.60 -4.35 -19.06
CA GLY A 57 -3.17 -5.30 -20.01
C GLY A 57 -2.28 -6.54 -20.26
N LYS A 58 -0.95 -6.36 -20.27
CA LYS A 58 0.01 -7.47 -20.43
C LYS A 58 0.08 -8.32 -19.15
N ILE A 59 0.17 -7.69 -17.99
CA ILE A 59 0.22 -8.38 -16.70
C ILE A 59 -1.06 -9.19 -16.48
N GLU A 60 -2.23 -8.57 -16.65
CA GLU A 60 -3.52 -9.26 -16.50
C GLU A 60 -3.70 -10.42 -17.51
N LYS A 61 -3.14 -10.29 -18.72
CA LYS A 61 -3.15 -11.39 -19.70
C LYS A 61 -2.30 -12.57 -19.22
N GLU A 62 -1.12 -12.31 -18.67
CA GLU A 62 -0.28 -13.36 -18.11
C GLU A 62 -0.89 -13.98 -16.85
N MET A 63 -1.52 -13.17 -15.97
CA MET A 63 -2.31 -13.67 -14.83
C MET A 63 -3.41 -14.62 -15.30
N ARG A 64 -4.21 -14.26 -16.32
CA ARG A 64 -5.25 -15.14 -16.88
C ARG A 64 -4.68 -16.44 -17.46
N LYS A 65 -3.49 -16.40 -18.06
CA LYS A 65 -2.78 -17.58 -18.56
C LYS A 65 -2.33 -18.50 -17.42
N ILE A 66 -1.88 -17.95 -16.29
CA ILE A 66 -1.52 -18.72 -15.09
C ILE A 66 -2.78 -19.38 -14.50
N ILE A 67 -3.87 -18.62 -14.36
CA ILE A 67 -5.17 -19.10 -13.87
C ILE A 67 -5.69 -20.26 -14.74
N ALA A 68 -5.57 -20.15 -16.06
CA ALA A 68 -5.99 -21.19 -16.99
C ALA A 68 -5.20 -22.50 -16.86
N GLN A 69 -3.98 -22.46 -16.30
CA GLN A 69 -3.17 -23.65 -16.05
C GLN A 69 -3.62 -24.44 -14.81
N LYS A 70 -4.46 -23.84 -13.94
CA LYS A 70 -4.98 -24.49 -12.72
C LYS A 70 -3.87 -25.04 -11.82
N GLN A 71 -2.77 -24.31 -11.73
CA GLN A 71 -1.64 -24.66 -10.85
C GLN A 71 -2.12 -24.77 -9.40
N GLU A 72 -1.65 -25.79 -8.69
CA GLU A 72 -1.90 -25.97 -7.26
C GLU A 72 -1.02 -25.02 -6.44
N PHE A 73 -1.56 -24.53 -5.31
CA PHE A 73 -0.79 -23.82 -4.30
C PHE A 73 -0.22 -24.82 -3.30
N VAL A 74 1.06 -25.15 -3.46
CA VAL A 74 1.75 -26.12 -2.60
C VAL A 74 2.42 -25.40 -1.44
N ARG A 75 1.95 -25.64 -0.22
CA ARG A 75 2.60 -25.17 1.01
C ARG A 75 3.79 -26.05 1.35
N SER A 76 4.92 -25.44 1.67
CA SER A 76 6.10 -26.12 2.22
C SER A 76 6.64 -25.36 3.42
N GLU A 77 7.38 -26.05 4.27
CA GLU A 77 8.07 -25.46 5.42
C GLU A 77 9.57 -25.70 5.27
N LYS A 78 10.35 -24.70 5.64
CA LYS A 78 11.81 -24.74 5.61
C LYS A 78 12.36 -24.19 6.91
N ALA A 79 13.51 -24.71 7.33
CA ALA A 79 14.25 -24.08 8.42
C ALA A 79 14.62 -22.64 8.03
N VAL A 80 14.66 -21.74 9.00
CA VAL A 80 14.91 -20.31 8.72
C VAL A 80 16.26 -20.09 8.01
N ASP A 81 17.30 -20.82 8.37
CA ASP A 81 18.62 -20.70 7.72
C ASP A 81 18.60 -21.19 6.26
N GLU A 82 17.85 -22.27 5.97
CA GLU A 82 17.64 -22.73 4.59
C GLU A 82 16.82 -21.73 3.78
N ALA A 83 15.85 -21.08 4.41
CA ALA A 83 15.04 -20.04 3.81
C ALA A 83 15.87 -18.80 3.45
N ILE A 84 16.80 -18.39 4.33
CA ILE A 84 17.74 -17.29 4.06
C ILE A 84 18.62 -17.63 2.87
N SER A 85 19.17 -18.85 2.84
CA SER A 85 19.98 -19.35 1.71
C SER A 85 19.19 -19.32 0.40
N TRP A 86 17.93 -19.77 0.42
CA TRP A 86 17.03 -19.69 -0.74
C TRP A 86 16.83 -18.25 -1.24
N ALA A 87 16.68 -17.27 -0.33
CA ALA A 87 16.49 -15.87 -0.70
C ALA A 87 17.74 -15.29 -1.38
N GLN A 88 18.93 -15.66 -0.89
CA GLN A 88 20.21 -15.27 -1.47
C GLN A 88 20.41 -15.89 -2.86
N GLU A 89 20.17 -17.20 -3.00
CA GLU A 89 20.27 -17.92 -4.28
C GLU A 89 19.34 -17.34 -5.36
N ARG A 90 18.12 -16.94 -4.95
CA ARG A 90 17.14 -16.31 -5.84
C ARG A 90 17.27 -14.80 -5.97
N LYS A 91 18.29 -14.20 -5.35
CA LYS A 91 18.56 -12.75 -5.36
C LYS A 91 17.36 -11.91 -4.93
N GLN A 92 16.67 -12.34 -3.86
CA GLN A 92 15.50 -11.67 -3.28
C GLN A 92 15.88 -10.95 -1.97
N PRO A 93 16.55 -9.79 -2.02
CA PRO A 93 17.11 -9.12 -0.83
C PRO A 93 16.04 -8.73 0.19
N TYR A 94 14.86 -8.30 -0.26
CA TYR A 94 13.76 -7.93 0.63
C TYR A 94 13.20 -9.13 1.41
N LYS A 95 13.23 -10.33 0.82
CA LYS A 95 12.82 -11.56 1.48
C LYS A 95 13.89 -12.04 2.45
N GLU A 96 15.16 -11.89 2.09
CA GLU A 96 16.29 -12.14 3.00
C GLU A 96 16.20 -11.26 4.25
N GLU A 97 15.92 -9.95 4.10
CA GLU A 97 15.72 -9.06 5.24
C GLU A 97 14.55 -9.52 6.13
N LEU A 98 13.41 -9.87 5.53
CA LEU A 98 12.25 -10.38 6.29
C LEU A 98 12.56 -11.67 7.05
N LEU A 99 13.37 -12.56 6.47
CA LEU A 99 13.77 -13.81 7.10
C LEU A 99 14.75 -13.59 8.26
N ASN A 100 15.68 -12.66 8.11
CA ASN A 100 16.59 -12.27 9.19
C ASN A 100 15.83 -11.64 10.36
N ASP A 101 14.84 -10.80 10.08
CA ASP A 101 13.96 -10.24 11.13
C ASP A 101 13.17 -11.35 11.85
N LEU A 102 12.64 -12.31 11.09
CA LEU A 102 11.96 -13.47 11.64
C LEU A 102 12.89 -14.33 12.51
N LYS A 103 14.12 -14.57 12.05
CA LYS A 103 15.14 -15.30 12.82
C LYS A 103 15.42 -14.62 14.16
N ARG A 104 15.48 -13.29 14.16
CA ARG A 104 15.84 -12.49 15.34
C ARG A 104 14.68 -12.31 16.33
N ALA A 105 13.52 -11.92 15.82
CA ALA A 105 12.42 -11.40 16.64
C ALA A 105 11.13 -12.26 16.55
N GLY A 106 11.09 -13.25 15.65
CA GLY A 106 9.93 -14.11 15.42
C GLY A 106 8.75 -13.43 14.70
N THR A 107 8.89 -12.16 14.31
CA THR A 107 7.84 -11.37 13.65
C THR A 107 8.39 -10.54 12.48
N THR A 108 7.56 -10.28 11.48
CA THR A 108 7.84 -9.32 10.40
C THR A 108 7.12 -7.99 10.59
N VAL A 109 6.35 -7.84 11.67
CA VAL A 109 5.56 -6.63 11.94
C VAL A 109 6.52 -5.51 12.34
N ALA A 110 6.63 -4.49 11.47
CA ALA A 110 7.58 -3.39 11.63
C ALA A 110 7.42 -2.61 12.95
N LYS A 111 6.26 -2.66 13.60
CA LYS A 111 5.99 -1.99 14.89
C LYS A 111 6.59 -2.72 16.09
N ASP A 112 6.87 -4.00 15.94
CA ASP A 112 7.36 -4.88 17.00
C ASP A 112 8.87 -5.19 16.82
N LEU A 113 9.51 -4.53 15.85
CA LEU A 113 10.92 -4.71 15.49
C LEU A 113 11.74 -3.50 15.91
N ASP A 114 12.94 -3.73 16.43
CA ASP A 114 13.88 -2.65 16.69
C ASP A 114 14.33 -2.05 15.35
N THR A 115 14.04 -0.76 15.17
CA THR A 115 14.33 -0.03 13.95
C THR A 115 15.82 0.06 13.60
N ALA A 116 16.71 -0.13 14.59
CA ALA A 116 18.16 -0.14 14.42
C ALA A 116 18.70 -1.49 13.90
N GLU A 117 17.87 -2.54 13.96
CA GLU A 117 18.28 -3.92 13.69
C GLU A 117 17.56 -4.56 12.49
N LEU A 118 16.56 -3.87 11.94
CA LEU A 118 15.81 -4.26 10.74
C LEU A 118 16.74 -4.61 9.56
N GLY A 119 16.62 -5.84 9.05
CA GLY A 119 17.32 -6.29 7.85
C GLY A 119 18.80 -6.63 8.03
N LEU A 120 19.35 -6.53 9.24
CA LEU A 120 20.70 -7.02 9.53
C LEU A 120 20.70 -8.56 9.61
N ALA A 121 21.81 -9.20 9.20
CA ALA A 121 21.99 -10.63 9.40
C ALA A 121 21.79 -11.01 10.88
N ALA A 122 21.03 -12.06 11.12
CA ALA A 122 20.77 -12.56 12.47
C ALA A 122 21.77 -13.68 12.82
N ASP A 123 22.67 -13.39 13.76
CA ASP A 123 23.60 -14.34 14.35
C ASP A 123 23.02 -14.90 15.67
N GLY A 124 22.90 -16.23 15.79
CA GLY A 124 22.37 -16.90 17.00
C GLY A 124 21.23 -17.89 16.71
N ASP A 125 20.65 -18.43 17.79
CA ASP A 125 19.51 -19.35 17.75
C ASP A 125 18.26 -18.64 17.19
N ALA A 126 17.52 -19.32 16.31
CA ALA A 126 16.35 -18.73 15.68
C ALA A 126 15.17 -18.61 16.66
N ALA A 127 14.54 -17.43 16.71
CA ALA A 127 13.31 -17.20 17.48
C ALA A 127 12.12 -18.03 16.97
N ILE A 128 12.18 -18.46 15.70
CA ILE A 128 11.27 -19.44 15.11
C ILE A 128 12.08 -20.48 14.33
N ASP A 129 11.73 -21.76 14.48
CA ASP A 129 12.48 -22.84 13.82
C ASP A 129 12.20 -22.94 12.32
N GLN A 130 10.95 -22.67 11.93
CA GLN A 130 10.47 -22.89 10.57
C GLN A 130 9.63 -21.73 10.04
N VAL A 131 9.76 -21.50 8.74
CA VAL A 131 8.96 -20.56 7.96
C VAL A 131 8.23 -21.29 6.84
N SER A 132 7.07 -20.76 6.47
CA SER A 132 6.25 -21.33 5.40
C SER A 132 6.48 -20.61 4.08
N PHE A 133 6.44 -21.41 3.02
CA PHE A 133 6.49 -20.99 1.64
C PHE A 133 5.27 -21.51 0.90
N TYR A 134 4.83 -20.75 -0.10
CA TYR A 134 3.85 -21.21 -1.07
C TYR A 134 4.45 -21.19 -2.45
N GLN A 135 4.23 -22.28 -3.19
CA GLN A 135 4.64 -22.41 -4.58
C GLN A 135 3.40 -22.54 -5.47
N ASN A 136 3.37 -21.79 -6.57
CA ASN A 136 2.43 -21.99 -7.67
C ASN A 136 3.22 -21.97 -8.99
N GLY A 137 3.26 -23.12 -9.66
CA GLY A 137 4.11 -23.30 -10.85
C GLY A 137 5.60 -23.15 -10.52
N ASP A 138 6.26 -22.24 -11.20
CA ASP A 138 7.68 -21.90 -11.06
C ASP A 138 7.96 -20.81 -10.02
N PHE A 139 6.93 -20.09 -9.57
CA PHE A 139 7.03 -19.07 -8.54
C PHE A 139 6.94 -19.68 -7.13
N THR A 140 7.82 -19.27 -6.24
CA THR A 140 7.76 -19.60 -4.81
C THR A 140 7.91 -18.32 -4.02
N ASP A 141 7.06 -18.12 -3.01
CA ASP A 141 7.16 -16.97 -2.11
C ASP A 141 7.12 -17.34 -0.63
N LEU A 142 7.82 -16.54 0.17
CA LEU A 142 7.75 -16.56 1.62
C LEU A 142 6.40 -16.00 2.08
N CYS A 143 5.54 -16.88 2.56
CA CYS A 143 4.15 -16.54 2.85
C CYS A 143 3.54 -17.49 3.88
N ARG A 144 2.74 -16.94 4.81
CA ARG A 144 2.03 -17.72 5.84
C ARG A 144 0.70 -18.31 5.35
N GLY A 145 0.13 -17.77 4.27
CA GLY A 145 -1.21 -18.11 3.78
C GLY A 145 -2.35 -17.52 4.63
N PRO A 146 -3.58 -18.03 4.50
CA PRO A 146 -3.99 -19.12 3.60
C PRO A 146 -4.05 -18.70 2.12
N HIS A 147 -4.12 -19.71 1.25
CA HIS A 147 -4.35 -19.60 -0.20
C HIS A 147 -5.52 -20.50 -0.61
N VAL A 148 -6.07 -20.28 -1.81
CA VAL A 148 -7.01 -21.24 -2.44
C VAL A 148 -6.25 -22.49 -2.89
N GLU A 149 -6.96 -23.59 -3.21
CA GLU A 149 -6.28 -24.84 -3.57
C GLU A 149 -5.60 -24.72 -4.93
N THR A 150 -6.29 -24.11 -5.89
CA THR A 150 -5.78 -23.93 -7.26
C THR A 150 -5.90 -22.49 -7.73
N THR A 151 -5.01 -22.08 -8.63
CA THR A 151 -5.07 -20.78 -9.31
C THR A 151 -6.37 -20.56 -10.10
N ALA A 152 -7.19 -21.58 -10.33
CA ALA A 152 -8.50 -21.46 -10.96
C ALA A 152 -9.63 -21.05 -10.00
N GLU A 153 -9.43 -21.17 -8.69
CA GLU A 153 -10.41 -20.79 -7.66
C GLU A 153 -10.34 -19.30 -7.28
N VAL A 154 -9.74 -18.51 -8.16
CA VAL A 154 -9.73 -17.06 -8.02
C VAL A 154 -10.91 -16.45 -8.77
N GLY A 155 -11.54 -15.46 -8.16
CA GLY A 155 -12.66 -14.75 -8.77
C GLY A 155 -12.23 -13.72 -9.81
N ALA A 156 -13.11 -12.77 -10.09
CA ALA A 156 -12.86 -11.70 -11.04
C ALA A 156 -11.89 -10.66 -10.47
N PHE A 157 -10.98 -10.14 -11.28
CA PHE A 157 -9.96 -9.19 -10.84
C PHE A 157 -9.65 -8.10 -11.88
N LYS A 158 -9.09 -6.99 -11.41
CA LYS A 158 -8.60 -5.89 -12.23
C LYS A 158 -7.41 -5.18 -11.58
N LEU A 159 -6.37 -4.88 -12.34
CA LEU A 159 -5.29 -3.99 -11.88
C LEU A 159 -5.77 -2.54 -11.99
N LEU A 160 -5.59 -1.75 -10.92
CA LEU A 160 -6.15 -0.40 -10.83
C LEU A 160 -5.12 0.71 -11.01
N ARG A 161 -3.99 0.61 -10.31
CA ARG A 161 -2.98 1.67 -10.28
C ARG A 161 -1.65 1.14 -9.80
N VAL A 162 -0.61 1.88 -10.11
CA VAL A 162 0.73 1.71 -9.56
C VAL A 162 1.07 2.94 -8.74
N ALA A 163 1.67 2.76 -7.56
CA ALA A 163 2.15 3.86 -6.73
C ALA A 163 3.62 3.63 -6.35
N GLY A 164 4.33 4.72 -6.06
CA GLY A 164 5.62 4.61 -5.38
C GLY A 164 5.42 4.23 -3.92
N ALA A 165 6.21 3.28 -3.43
CA ALA A 165 6.35 2.98 -2.01
C ALA A 165 7.83 2.97 -1.66
N TYR A 166 8.16 3.21 -0.40
CA TYR A 166 9.52 3.00 0.10
C TYR A 166 9.53 1.76 0.98
N TRP A 167 10.59 0.96 0.87
CA TRP A 167 10.72 -0.24 1.69
C TRP A 167 10.65 0.10 3.18
N ARG A 168 9.81 -0.62 3.94
CA ARG A 168 9.47 -0.35 5.35
C ARG A 168 8.90 1.05 5.63
N GLY A 169 8.46 1.78 4.60
CA GLY A 169 7.93 3.14 4.74
C GLY A 169 8.98 4.19 5.10
N LYS A 170 10.28 3.88 5.00
CA LYS A 170 11.38 4.83 5.25
C LYS A 170 11.84 5.42 3.93
N GLU A 171 11.76 6.73 3.75
CA GLU A 171 12.11 7.42 2.50
C GLU A 171 13.58 7.26 2.07
N THR A 172 14.47 6.93 3.00
CA THR A 172 15.89 6.64 2.74
C THR A 172 16.13 5.26 2.15
N ASN A 173 15.15 4.36 2.21
CA ASN A 173 15.26 3.00 1.70
C ASN A 173 14.96 2.93 0.19
N PRO A 174 15.30 1.81 -0.48
CA PRO A 174 14.99 1.63 -1.89
C PRO A 174 13.51 1.90 -2.22
N GLN A 175 13.29 2.59 -3.33
CA GLN A 175 11.95 2.83 -3.86
C GLN A 175 11.43 1.58 -4.55
N MET A 176 10.19 1.23 -4.25
CA MET A 176 9.46 0.12 -4.83
C MET A 176 8.23 0.62 -5.58
N GLN A 177 7.72 -0.23 -6.46
CA GLN A 177 6.49 0.00 -7.22
C GLN A 177 5.40 -0.88 -6.64
N ARG A 178 4.42 -0.23 -6.01
CA ARG A 178 3.26 -0.88 -5.42
C ARG A 178 2.17 -1.04 -6.47
N LEU A 179 1.99 -2.25 -6.98
CA LEU A 179 0.96 -2.59 -7.94
C LEU A 179 -0.33 -2.98 -7.22
N TYR A 180 -1.40 -2.21 -7.41
CA TYR A 180 -2.70 -2.46 -6.79
C TYR A 180 -3.64 -3.22 -7.72
N GLY A 181 -4.28 -4.25 -7.18
CA GLY A 181 -5.37 -4.99 -7.82
C GLY A 181 -6.61 -5.04 -6.94
N VAL A 182 -7.78 -5.15 -7.56
CA VAL A 182 -9.04 -5.47 -6.88
C VAL A 182 -9.54 -6.82 -7.32
N ALA A 183 -10.24 -7.50 -6.41
CA ALA A 183 -10.74 -8.83 -6.67
C ALA A 183 -12.00 -9.15 -5.88
N PHE A 184 -12.93 -9.79 -6.58
CA PHE A 184 -14.29 -10.12 -6.15
C PHE A 184 -14.62 -11.55 -6.55
N ALA A 185 -15.62 -12.16 -5.91
CA ALA A 185 -15.99 -13.54 -6.20
C ALA A 185 -16.60 -13.66 -7.61
N THR A 186 -17.26 -12.59 -8.09
CA THR A 186 -17.97 -12.59 -9.37
C THR A 186 -17.59 -11.40 -10.26
N GLU A 187 -17.76 -11.56 -11.57
CA GLU A 187 -17.60 -10.47 -12.56
C GLU A 187 -18.61 -9.34 -12.34
N GLU A 188 -19.80 -9.65 -11.82
CA GLU A 188 -20.83 -8.66 -11.52
C GLU A 188 -20.39 -7.72 -10.39
N GLU A 189 -19.89 -8.27 -9.27
CA GLU A 189 -19.35 -7.48 -8.16
C GLU A 189 -18.17 -6.60 -8.60
N LEU A 190 -17.28 -7.15 -9.45
CA LEU A 190 -16.19 -6.38 -10.02
C LEU A 190 -16.72 -5.21 -10.87
N ALA A 191 -17.69 -5.46 -11.74
CA ALA A 191 -18.28 -4.42 -12.58
C ALA A 191 -18.95 -3.31 -11.75
N GLN A 192 -19.72 -3.69 -10.72
CA GLN A 192 -20.35 -2.74 -9.79
C GLN A 192 -19.30 -1.88 -9.07
N TYR A 193 -18.22 -2.50 -8.58
CA TYR A 193 -17.15 -1.78 -7.91
C TYR A 193 -16.41 -0.82 -8.84
N LEU A 194 -16.12 -1.23 -10.08
CA LEU A 194 -15.50 -0.37 -11.08
C LEU A 194 -16.39 0.82 -11.46
N GLN A 195 -17.71 0.61 -11.56
CA GLN A 195 -18.67 1.69 -11.77
C GLN A 195 -18.65 2.68 -10.60
N MET A 196 -18.67 2.18 -9.35
CA MET A 196 -18.60 3.02 -8.15
C MET A 196 -17.31 3.86 -8.14
N LEU A 197 -16.17 3.29 -8.53
CA LEU A 197 -14.91 4.05 -8.64
C LEU A 197 -14.98 5.15 -9.69
N GLU A 198 -15.64 4.91 -10.82
CA GLU A 198 -15.79 5.91 -11.87
C GLU A 198 -16.70 7.06 -11.42
N GLU A 199 -17.79 6.74 -10.71
CA GLU A 199 -18.65 7.74 -10.07
C GLU A 199 -17.90 8.56 -9.01
N ALA A 200 -17.03 7.91 -8.21
CA ALA A 200 -16.20 8.59 -7.22
C ALA A 200 -15.20 9.54 -7.87
N LYS A 201 -14.52 9.12 -8.95
CA LYS A 201 -13.62 9.99 -9.74
C LYS A 201 -14.35 11.17 -10.35
N ALA A 202 -15.57 10.95 -10.84
CA ALA A 202 -16.40 12.03 -11.37
C ALA A 202 -16.76 13.09 -10.31
N ARG A 203 -16.77 12.71 -9.02
CA ARG A 203 -17.09 13.56 -7.88
C ARG A 203 -15.86 14.01 -7.08
N ASP A 204 -14.66 13.82 -7.62
CA ASP A 204 -13.42 14.24 -6.96
C ASP A 204 -13.35 15.77 -6.84
N HIS A 205 -13.19 16.28 -5.61
CA HIS A 205 -13.14 17.72 -5.35
C HIS A 205 -11.99 18.43 -6.05
N ARG A 206 -10.91 17.73 -6.43
CA ARG A 206 -9.79 18.30 -7.20
C ARG A 206 -10.18 18.53 -8.65
N LYS A 207 -10.96 17.60 -9.23
CA LYS A 207 -11.54 17.74 -10.57
C LYS A 207 -12.60 18.84 -10.57
N LEU A 208 -13.61 18.70 -9.71
CA LEU A 208 -14.71 19.65 -9.62
C LEU A 208 -14.26 21.04 -9.19
N GLY A 209 -13.29 21.15 -8.28
CA GLY A 209 -12.73 22.41 -7.82
C GLY A 209 -12.09 23.21 -8.95
N LYS A 210 -11.45 22.54 -9.91
CA LYS A 210 -10.92 23.16 -11.13
C LYS A 210 -12.03 23.48 -12.13
N GLU A 211 -12.93 22.54 -12.42
CA GLU A 211 -14.03 22.72 -13.40
C GLU A 211 -15.01 23.83 -12.99
N LEU A 212 -15.26 23.97 -11.68
CA LEU A 212 -16.16 24.97 -11.13
C LEU A 212 -15.44 26.26 -10.71
N ASP A 213 -14.14 26.39 -10.98
CA ASP A 213 -13.34 27.55 -10.62
C ASP A 213 -13.49 27.92 -9.13
N LEU A 214 -13.19 26.97 -8.22
CA LEU A 214 -13.30 27.15 -6.76
C LEU A 214 -11.94 27.43 -6.11
N PHE A 215 -10.89 26.75 -6.57
CA PHE A 215 -9.54 26.97 -6.07
C PHE A 215 -8.52 26.57 -7.13
N THR A 216 -7.29 27.07 -6.96
CA THR A 216 -6.14 26.66 -7.74
C THR A 216 -4.92 26.49 -6.83
N PHE A 217 -3.93 25.73 -7.30
CA PHE A 217 -2.60 25.65 -6.70
C PHE A 217 -1.59 26.36 -7.60
N SER A 218 -0.51 26.84 -7.00
CA SER A 218 0.60 27.47 -7.70
C SER A 218 1.90 27.00 -7.06
N ASP A 219 2.79 26.43 -7.87
CA ASP A 219 4.10 25.98 -7.39
C ASP A 219 4.93 27.12 -6.79
N MET A 220 4.71 28.36 -7.25
CA MET A 220 5.35 29.56 -6.68
C MET A 220 4.84 29.90 -5.28
N VAL A 221 3.60 29.53 -4.95
CA VAL A 221 3.03 29.76 -3.62
C VAL A 221 3.45 28.65 -2.65
N GLY A 222 3.50 27.41 -3.13
CA GLY A 222 3.94 26.24 -2.38
C GLY A 222 2.92 25.10 -2.38
N SER A 223 3.41 23.88 -2.21
CA SER A 223 2.58 22.68 -2.14
C SER A 223 1.67 22.70 -0.91
N GLY A 224 0.42 22.27 -1.07
CA GLY A 224 -0.56 22.24 0.02
C GLY A 224 -1.18 23.59 0.39
N LEU A 225 -0.87 24.67 -0.34
CA LEU A 225 -1.39 26.02 -0.10
C LEU A 225 -2.40 26.43 -1.18
N PRO A 226 -3.70 26.08 -1.04
CA PRO A 226 -4.70 26.40 -2.05
C PRO A 226 -5.02 27.89 -2.09
N LEU A 227 -5.11 28.43 -3.30
CA LEU A 227 -5.62 29.77 -3.58
C LEU A 227 -7.10 29.67 -3.92
N PHE A 228 -7.97 30.20 -3.05
CA PHE A 228 -9.40 30.25 -3.33
C PHE A 228 -9.70 31.35 -4.36
N THR A 229 -10.44 30.99 -5.39
CA THR A 229 -10.95 31.93 -6.40
C THR A 229 -12.09 32.77 -5.80
N PRO A 230 -12.64 33.77 -6.49
CA PRO A 230 -13.81 34.49 -6.00
C PRO A 230 -14.99 33.55 -5.64
N ARG A 231 -15.26 32.52 -6.45
CA ARG A 231 -16.36 31.59 -6.19
C ARG A 231 -16.09 30.69 -4.98
N GLY A 232 -14.88 30.14 -4.86
CA GLY A 232 -14.52 29.34 -3.71
C GLY A 232 -14.45 30.14 -2.41
N THR A 233 -14.07 31.42 -2.50
CA THR A 233 -14.05 32.34 -1.35
C THR A 233 -15.45 32.55 -0.81
N VAL A 234 -16.43 32.84 -1.66
CA VAL A 234 -17.85 32.97 -1.25
C VAL A 234 -18.35 31.70 -0.57
N LEU A 235 -18.04 30.52 -1.12
CA LEU A 235 -18.45 29.24 -0.52
C LEU A 235 -17.82 29.05 0.87
N ARG A 236 -16.53 29.33 1.01
CA ARG A 236 -15.80 29.25 2.27
C ARG A 236 -16.37 30.21 3.33
N GLU A 237 -16.67 31.44 2.94
CA GLU A 237 -17.26 32.45 3.83
C GLU A 237 -18.64 32.01 4.33
N LYS A 238 -19.51 31.47 3.46
CA LYS A 238 -20.82 30.98 3.88
C LYS A 238 -20.75 29.88 4.94
N LEU A 239 -19.77 28.97 4.81
CA LEU A 239 -19.55 27.92 5.81
C LEU A 239 -18.97 28.49 7.11
N ALA A 240 -18.05 29.44 7.02
CA ALA A 240 -17.46 30.10 8.18
C ALA A 240 -18.51 30.90 8.97
N ASP A 241 -19.39 31.61 8.28
CA ASP A 241 -20.50 32.37 8.87
C ASP A 241 -21.46 31.45 9.62
N LEU A 242 -21.88 30.35 8.98
CA LEU A 242 -22.73 29.35 9.63
C LEU A 242 -22.07 28.77 10.89
N SER A 243 -20.78 28.42 10.81
CA SER A 243 -20.04 27.91 11.97
C SER A 243 -19.97 28.93 13.11
N ASN A 244 -19.74 30.21 12.80
CA ASN A 244 -19.72 31.27 13.82
C ASN A 244 -21.10 31.46 14.45
N GLN A 245 -22.18 31.47 13.65
CA GLN A 245 -23.55 31.59 14.16
C GLN A 245 -23.88 30.47 15.16
N LEU A 246 -23.50 29.23 14.84
CA LEU A 246 -23.71 28.08 15.75
C LEU A 246 -22.90 28.21 17.05
N ARG A 247 -21.65 28.69 16.97
CA ARG A 247 -20.79 28.92 18.13
C ARG A 247 -21.33 30.03 19.03
N GLU A 248 -21.75 31.14 18.43
CA GLU A 248 -22.36 32.28 19.15
C GLU A 248 -23.64 31.86 19.86
N ALA A 249 -24.50 31.08 19.21
CA ALA A 249 -25.70 30.52 19.83
C ALA A 249 -25.39 29.59 21.01
N ALA A 250 -24.23 28.92 20.99
CA ALA A 250 -23.72 28.11 22.09
C ALA A 250 -22.93 28.91 23.16
N GLY A 251 -22.88 30.24 23.05
CA GLY A 251 -22.23 31.11 24.03
C GLY A 251 -20.72 31.28 23.86
N PHE A 252 -20.13 30.81 22.76
CA PHE A 252 -18.71 31.06 22.47
C PHE A 252 -18.47 32.51 22.05
N GLN A 253 -17.35 33.08 22.49
CA GLN A 253 -16.91 34.41 22.10
C GLN A 253 -15.79 34.32 21.05
N LYS A 254 -15.98 35.04 19.94
CA LYS A 254 -14.98 35.08 18.86
C LYS A 254 -13.81 35.99 19.25
N VAL A 255 -12.59 35.48 19.09
CA VAL A 255 -11.34 36.22 19.29
C VAL A 255 -10.44 36.10 18.05
N TRP A 256 -9.45 36.98 17.95
CA TRP A 256 -8.42 36.94 16.90
C TRP A 256 -7.03 36.90 17.53
N ILE A 257 -6.17 36.01 17.03
CA ILE A 257 -4.79 35.83 17.51
C ILE A 257 -3.83 35.63 16.33
N PRO A 258 -2.53 35.98 16.49
CA PRO A 258 -1.51 35.72 15.46
C PRO A 258 -1.34 34.23 15.12
N HIS A 259 -0.95 33.92 13.88
CA HIS A 259 -0.69 32.55 13.42
C HIS A 259 0.71 32.02 13.77
N ILE A 260 1.64 32.91 14.13
CA ILE A 260 3.03 32.58 14.49
C ILE A 260 3.30 33.16 15.88
N THR A 261 4.03 32.41 16.70
CA THR A 261 4.39 32.79 18.07
C THR A 261 5.84 32.38 18.39
N LYS A 262 6.34 32.79 19.55
CA LYS A 262 7.67 32.42 20.03
C LYS A 262 7.70 30.94 20.43
N ARG A 263 8.87 30.32 20.26
CA ARG A 263 9.17 28.94 20.68
C ARG A 263 8.73 28.66 22.12
N ASP A 264 8.97 29.59 23.04
CA ASP A 264 8.61 29.46 24.46
C ASP A 264 7.13 29.08 24.67
N LEU A 265 6.21 29.54 23.81
CA LEU A 265 4.79 29.18 23.92
C LEU A 265 4.52 27.74 23.47
N TYR A 266 5.21 27.27 22.42
CA TYR A 266 5.13 25.87 21.98
C TYR A 266 5.75 24.92 23.03
N GLU A 267 6.83 25.32 23.69
CA GLU A 267 7.41 24.57 24.80
C GLU A 267 6.49 24.55 26.02
N THR A 268 5.97 25.71 26.42
CA THR A 268 5.05 25.83 27.57
C THR A 268 3.79 25.00 27.38
N SER A 269 3.24 24.97 26.16
CA SER A 269 2.07 24.16 25.83
C SER A 269 2.38 22.67 25.64
N GLY A 270 3.66 22.28 25.62
CA GLY A 270 4.12 20.91 25.36
C GLY A 270 4.04 20.45 23.90
N HIS A 271 3.66 21.33 22.96
CA HIS A 271 3.60 20.99 21.53
C HIS A 271 4.99 20.82 20.93
N TRP A 272 5.98 21.57 21.42
CA TRP A 272 7.36 21.47 20.93
C TRP A 272 7.93 20.05 21.05
N ALA A 273 7.64 19.35 22.15
CA ALA A 273 8.14 17.99 22.37
C ALA A 273 7.49 16.92 21.46
N LYS A 274 6.31 17.22 20.88
CA LYS A 274 5.52 16.25 20.10
C LYS A 274 5.54 16.54 18.60
N PHE A 275 5.62 17.82 18.24
CA PHE A 275 5.50 18.31 16.87
C PHE A 275 6.69 19.19 16.48
N GLY A 276 7.80 19.14 17.23
CA GLY A 276 8.97 20.00 16.97
C GLY A 276 9.54 19.84 15.56
N ASP A 277 9.38 18.67 14.95
CA ASP A 277 9.80 18.40 13.57
C ASP A 277 8.81 18.96 12.52
N GLU A 278 7.62 19.41 12.94
CA GLU A 278 6.54 19.94 12.09
C GLU A 278 6.23 21.44 12.35
N LEU A 279 6.87 22.08 13.35
CA LEU A 279 6.64 23.46 13.82
C LEU A 279 7.75 24.43 13.39
#